data_AF-A0A7X7AB28-F1
#
_entry.id   AF-A0A7X7AB28-F1
#
_cell.length_a   1.000
_cell.length_b   1.000
_cell.length_c   1.000
_cell.angle_alpha   90.00
_cell.angle_beta   90.00
_cell.angle_gamma   90.00
#
_symmetry.space_group_name_H-M   'P 1'
#
loop_
_entity.id
_entity.type
_entity.pdbx_description
1 polymer ?
#
loop_
_entity_poly.entity_id
_entity_poly.type
_entity_poly.pdbx_seq_one_letter_code
_entity_poly.pdbx_strand_id
1 'polypeptide(L)'
;MNTTNKKPSPSMDEWINEAKASEEALQIGMYLFHNGVVRVTPKAQVRQGIDDGSTITGMEFSYDQSKVDEVIAETYKREGIFYVRVWMNEG
;
A
#
# COMPACT_ATOMS: atom_id res chain seq x y z
N MET A 1 25.39 1.28 13.94
CA MET A 1 24.95 0.75 12.64
C MET A 1 23.44 0.57 12.74
N ASN A 2 22.65 1.50 12.20
CA ASN A 2 21.18 1.43 12.31
C ASN A 2 20.68 0.40 11.29
N THR A 3 20.46 -0.83 11.75
CA THR A 3 19.68 -1.83 11.02
C THR A 3 18.22 -1.39 11.03
N THR A 4 17.81 -0.58 10.05
CA THR A 4 16.39 -0.35 9.77
C THR A 4 15.79 -1.69 9.36
N ASN A 5 14.99 -2.30 10.25
CA ASN A 5 14.21 -3.50 9.97
C ASN A 5 13.18 -3.15 8.87
N LYS A 6 13.60 -3.23 7.61
CA LYS A 6 12.72 -2.99 6.47
C LYS A 6 11.65 -4.09 6.47
N LYS A 7 10.38 -3.70 6.48
CA LYS A 7 9.27 -4.65 6.37
C LYS A 7 9.42 -5.41 5.03
N PRO A 8 9.37 -6.75 5.02
CA PRO A 8 9.43 -7.49 3.77
C PRO A 8 8.25 -7.08 2.90
N SER A 9 8.54 -6.72 1.65
CA SER A 9 7.51 -6.39 0.68
C SER A 9 6.71 -7.65 0.31
N PRO A 10 5.37 -7.54 0.20
CA PRO A 10 4.53 -8.67 -0.13
C PRO A 10 4.65 -9.05 -1.60
N SER A 11 4.30 -10.30 -1.91
CA SER A 11 3.99 -10.73 -3.28
C SER A 11 2.50 -10.60 -3.56
N MET A 12 2.15 -9.96 -4.67
CA MET A 12 0.75 -9.86 -5.10
C MET A 12 0.19 -11.24 -5.51
N ASP A 13 1.06 -12.14 -6.01
CA ASP A 13 0.68 -13.51 -6.36
C ASP A 13 0.35 -14.33 -5.10
N GLU A 14 1.10 -14.13 -4.01
CA GLU A 14 0.78 -14.78 -2.73
C GLU A 14 -0.54 -14.25 -2.18
N TRP A 15 -0.74 -12.93 -2.22
CA TRP A 15 -1.96 -12.30 -1.72
C TRP A 15 -3.21 -12.72 -2.47
N ILE A 16 -3.14 -12.84 -3.80
CA ILE A 16 -4.30 -13.30 -4.58
C ILE A 16 -4.59 -14.78 -4.28
N ASN A 17 -3.57 -15.60 -4.03
CA ASN A 17 -3.76 -17.00 -3.64
C ASN A 17 -4.42 -17.11 -2.26
N GLU A 18 -3.97 -16.33 -1.29
CA GLU A 18 -4.60 -16.26 0.04
C GLU A 18 -6.06 -15.79 -0.06
N ALA A 19 -6.32 -14.75 -0.86
CA ALA A 19 -7.68 -14.21 -1.02
C ALA A 19 -8.63 -15.23 -1.66
N LYS A 20 -8.16 -15.97 -2.67
CA LYS A 20 -8.92 -17.05 -3.32
C LYS A 20 -9.12 -18.29 -2.43
N ALA A 21 -8.32 -18.45 -1.39
CA ALA A 21 -8.46 -19.51 -0.41
C ALA A 21 -9.37 -19.12 0.78
N SER A 22 -9.82 -17.87 0.85
CA SER A 22 -10.76 -17.40 1.89
C SER A 22 -12.13 -18.07 1.76
N GLU A 23 -12.86 -18.15 2.86
CA GLU A 23 -14.21 -18.73 2.90
C GLU A 23 -15.19 -17.91 2.03
N GLU A 24 -14.95 -16.61 1.92
CA GLU A 24 -15.75 -15.66 1.16
C GLU A 24 -15.35 -15.58 -0.31
N ALA A 25 -14.35 -16.34 -0.77
CA ALA A 25 -13.82 -16.25 -2.13
C ALA A 25 -14.90 -16.41 -3.22
N LEU A 26 -15.92 -17.24 -2.99
CA LEU A 26 -17.03 -17.45 -3.92
C LEU A 26 -17.96 -16.23 -4.06
N GLN A 27 -17.92 -15.29 -3.12
CA GLN A 27 -18.67 -14.04 -3.15
C GLN A 27 -17.92 -12.92 -3.88
N ILE A 28 -16.64 -13.13 -4.21
CA ILE A 28 -15.78 -12.09 -4.79
C ILE A 28 -15.83 -12.16 -6.31
N GLY A 29 -16.42 -11.13 -6.94
CA GLY A 29 -16.45 -10.98 -8.40
C GLY A 29 -15.20 -10.30 -9.00
N MET A 30 -14.38 -9.63 -8.18
CA MET A 30 -13.22 -8.85 -8.62
C MET A 30 -12.23 -8.63 -7.50
N TYR A 31 -10.93 -8.69 -7.81
CA TYR A 31 -9.84 -8.30 -6.91
C TYR A 31 -9.17 -7.04 -7.44
N LEU A 32 -9.15 -5.98 -6.64
CA LEU A 32 -8.57 -4.69 -7.00
C LEU A 32 -7.28 -4.47 -6.21
N PHE A 33 -6.22 -4.06 -6.91
CA PHE A 33 -4.93 -3.75 -6.32
C PHE A 33 -4.60 -2.28 -6.52
N HIS A 34 -4.19 -1.62 -5.44
CA HIS A 34 -3.64 -0.27 -5.48
C HIS A 34 -2.20 -0.29 -4.95
N ASN A 35 -1.24 0.04 -5.81
CA ASN A 35 0.17 0.04 -5.46
C ASN A 35 0.79 1.43 -5.69
N GLY A 36 1.03 2.16 -4.60
CA GLY A 36 1.73 3.43 -4.61
C GLY A 36 3.25 3.23 -4.54
N VAL A 37 3.99 3.81 -5.48
CA VAL A 37 5.46 3.73 -5.53
C VAL A 37 6.09 5.11 -5.47
N VAL A 38 7.28 5.19 -4.88
CA VAL A 38 8.09 6.42 -4.91
C VAL A 38 8.60 6.63 -6.33
N ARG A 39 8.34 7.82 -6.88
CA ARG A 39 8.84 8.23 -8.20
C ARG A 39 10.13 9.02 -8.07
N VAL A 40 10.94 8.99 -9.12
CA VAL A 40 12.17 9.79 -9.23
C VAL A 40 11.90 11.30 -9.34
N THR A 41 10.73 11.69 -9.87
CA THR A 41 10.39 13.09 -10.13
C THR A 41 9.95 13.83 -8.86
N PRO A 42 10.58 14.96 -8.49
CA PRO A 42 10.21 15.74 -7.32
C PRO A 42 8.75 16.22 -7.30
N LYS A 43 8.25 16.52 -6.09
CA LYS A 43 6.90 17.07 -5.91
C LYS A 43 6.77 18.48 -6.51
N ALA A 44 7.80 19.32 -6.37
CA ALA A 44 7.83 20.69 -6.90
C ALA A 44 7.64 20.69 -8.43
N GLN A 45 8.36 19.83 -9.14
CA GLN A 45 8.20 19.69 -10.58
C GLN A 45 6.78 19.27 -10.98
N VAL A 46 6.23 18.21 -10.39
CA VAL A 46 4.91 17.70 -10.81
C VAL A 46 3.74 18.59 -10.38
N ARG A 47 3.81 19.24 -9.21
CA ARG A 47 2.68 20.03 -8.68
C ARG A 47 2.79 21.53 -8.92
N GLN A 48 4.00 22.05 -9.13
CA GLN A 48 4.27 23.48 -9.24
C GLN A 48 4.97 23.85 -10.57
N GLY A 49 5.39 22.86 -11.37
CA GLY A 49 6.06 23.10 -12.65
C GLY A 49 7.50 23.61 -12.52
N ILE A 50 8.09 23.55 -11.32
CA ILE A 50 9.46 24.02 -11.06
C ILE A 50 10.42 22.87 -11.30
N ASP A 51 11.25 22.99 -12.33
CA ASP A 51 12.33 22.05 -12.63
C ASP A 51 13.67 22.64 -12.18
N ASP A 52 14.19 22.12 -11.07
CA ASP A 52 15.49 22.50 -10.49
C ASP A 52 16.58 21.46 -10.79
N GLY A 53 16.29 20.47 -11.66
CA GLY A 53 17.19 19.37 -11.99
C GLY A 53 17.40 18.35 -10.87
N SER A 54 16.69 18.46 -9.74
CA SER A 54 16.79 17.49 -8.64
C SER A 54 16.07 16.18 -8.95
N THR A 55 16.55 15.09 -8.34
CA THR A 55 15.92 13.76 -8.44
C THR A 55 15.74 13.14 -7.06
N ILE A 56 14.66 12.38 -6.92
CA ILE A 56 14.32 11.66 -5.69
C ILE A 56 14.89 10.25 -5.77
N THR A 57 15.72 9.88 -4.79
CA THR A 57 16.29 8.53 -4.66
C THR A 57 15.54 7.68 -3.64
N GLY A 58 14.72 8.29 -2.80
CA GLY A 58 13.93 7.64 -1.76
C GLY A 58 13.08 8.64 -1.00
N MET A 59 12.32 8.14 -0.03
CA MET A 59 11.45 8.93 0.82
C MET A 59 11.43 8.28 2.19
N GLU A 60 11.63 9.07 3.24
CA GLU A 60 11.35 8.65 4.61
C GLU A 60 9.83 8.61 4.81
N PHE A 61 9.33 7.47 5.24
CA PHE A 61 7.90 7.23 5.35
C PHE A 61 7.56 6.57 6.68
N SER A 62 6.58 7.15 7.38
CA SER A 62 6.01 6.60 8.60
C SER A 62 4.49 6.78 8.58
N TYR A 63 3.81 5.95 9.36
CA TYR A 63 2.36 5.98 9.46
C TYR A 63 1.90 5.48 10.83
N ASP A 64 0.65 5.78 11.17
CA ASP A 64 0.01 5.34 12.40
C ASP A 64 -0.70 4.00 12.15
N GLN A 65 -0.16 2.91 12.69
CA GLN A 65 -0.70 1.56 12.48
C GLN A 65 -2.13 1.43 13.03
N SER A 66 -2.46 2.08 14.16
CA SER A 66 -3.80 2.00 14.73
C SER A 66 -4.84 2.60 13.79
N LYS A 67 -4.52 3.71 13.11
CA LYS A 67 -5.39 4.29 12.09
C LYS A 67 -5.55 3.40 10.85
N VAL A 68 -4.50 2.67 10.47
CA VAL A 68 -4.59 1.70 9.36
C VAL A 68 -5.54 0.58 9.72
N ASP A 69 -5.42 0.03 10.92
CA ASP A 69 -6.28 -1.07 11.39
C ASP A 69 -7.76 -0.64 11.51
N GLU A 70 -8.01 0.58 12.01
CA GLU A 70 -9.35 1.18 12.05
C GLU A 70 -9.95 1.30 10.64
N VAL A 71 -9.18 1.81 9.66
CA VAL A 71 -9.64 1.95 8.28
C VAL A 71 -9.91 0.60 7.62
N ILE A 72 -9.10 -0.43 7.91
CA ILE A 72 -9.33 -1.80 7.43
C ILE A 72 -10.66 -2.32 7.99
N ALA A 73 -10.88 -2.19 9.30
CA ALA A 73 -12.10 -2.62 9.96
C ALA A 73 -13.34 -1.90 9.41
N GLU A 74 -13.28 -0.58 9.21
CA GLU A 74 -14.36 0.19 8.59
C GLU A 74 -14.59 -0.20 7.13
N THR A 75 -13.55 -0.59 6.39
CA THR A 75 -13.67 -1.01 4.99
C THR A 75 -14.41 -2.33 4.86
N TYR A 76 -14.18 -3.28 5.77
CA TYR A 76 -14.93 -4.54 5.82
C TYR A 76 -16.42 -4.37 6.13
N LYS A 77 -16.84 -3.24 6.72
CA LYS A 77 -18.27 -2.95 6.96
C LYS A 77 -19.01 -2.52 5.69
N ARG A 78 -18.30 -2.25 4.58
CA ARG A 78 -18.91 -1.81 3.33
C ARG A 78 -19.52 -2.99 2.58
N GLU A 79 -20.72 -2.80 2.06
CA GLU A 79 -21.41 -3.80 1.25
C GLU A 79 -20.57 -4.18 0.01
N GLY A 80 -20.46 -5.49 -0.24
CA GLY A 80 -19.71 -6.03 -1.37
C GLY A 80 -18.20 -6.13 -1.17
N ILE A 81 -17.66 -5.75 -0.01
CA ILE A 81 -16.26 -5.99 0.34
C ILE A 81 -16.15 -7.25 1.20
N PHE A 82 -15.46 -8.26 0.67
CA PHE A 82 -15.29 -9.55 1.35
C PHE A 82 -13.83 -9.86 1.72
N TYR A 83 -12.87 -9.14 1.14
CA TYR A 83 -11.45 -9.34 1.44
C TYR A 83 -10.70 -8.01 1.31
N VAL A 84 -9.90 -7.69 2.32
CA VAL A 84 -9.06 -6.50 2.40
C VAL A 84 -7.68 -6.92 2.92
N ARG A 85 -6.63 -6.50 2.22
CA ARG A 85 -5.24 -6.66 2.66
C ARG A 85 -4.48 -5.37 2.39
N VAL A 86 -3.65 -4.97 3.36
CA VAL A 86 -2.90 -3.71 3.30
C VAL A 86 -1.47 -3.99 3.74
N TRP A 87 -0.53 -3.35 3.05
CA TRP A 87 0.87 -3.28 3.45
C TRP A 87 1.39 -1.90 3.12
N MET A 88 2.14 -1.33 4.06
CA MET A 88 2.83 -0.06 3.87
C MET A 88 4.26 -0.26 4.36
N ASN A 89 5.22 0.29 3.60
CA ASN A 89 6.60 0.30 4.03
C ASN A 89 6.79 1.23 5.25
N GLU A 90 7.97 1.22 5.86
CA GLU A 90 8.32 2.12 6.95
C GLU A 90 9.83 2.39 6.94
N GLY A 91 10.22 3.62 7.28
CA GLY A 91 11.59 4.14 7.23
C GLY A 91 11.87 5.04 6.04
#